data_AF-A0A8J9REI8-F1
#
_entry.id   AF-A0A8J9REI8-F1
#
_cell.length_a   1.000
_cell.length_b   1.000
_cell.length_c   1.000
_cell.angle_alpha   90.00
_cell.angle_beta   90.00
_cell.angle_gamma   90.00
#
_symmetry.space_group_name_H-M   'P 1'
#
loop_
_entity.id
_entity.type
_entity.pdbx_description
1 polymer ?
#
loop_
_entity_poly.entity_id
_entity_poly.type
_entity_poly.pdbx_seq_one_letter_code
_entity_poly.pdbx_strand_id
1 'polypeptide(L)'
;MEGLQNIDRGLSLRTQGQVRAPGRGSVLVEANSKTGLGITKRGSRRARTRTSGFRARMQTPNGRLVLKARRKKGRKTLCPASNYRK
;
A
#
# COMPACT_ATOMS: atom_id res chain seq x y z
N MET A 1 -34.72 20.60 34.22
CA MET A 1 -35.30 19.25 34.29
C MET A 1 -34.62 18.44 33.20
N GLU A 2 -33.39 17.99 33.42
CA GLU A 2 -33.06 16.74 34.16
C GLU A 2 -33.84 15.55 33.59
N GLY A 3 -33.13 14.56 33.04
CA GLY A 3 -33.67 13.21 32.89
C GLY A 3 -33.42 12.52 31.56
N LEU A 4 -32.20 12.01 31.37
CA LEU A 4 -32.01 10.72 30.69
C LEU A 4 -32.72 9.64 31.50
N GLN A 5 -33.42 8.70 30.86
CA GLN A 5 -33.57 7.32 31.34
C GLN A 5 -34.09 6.40 30.22
N ASN A 6 -33.26 5.38 29.92
CA ASN A 6 -33.50 4.25 29.04
C ASN A 6 -34.64 3.33 29.56
N ILE A 7 -35.10 2.36 28.76
CA ILE A 7 -34.99 0.91 29.03
C ILE A 7 -35.74 0.11 27.94
N ASP A 8 -35.02 -0.85 27.38
CA ASP A 8 -35.37 -1.87 26.40
C ASP A 8 -36.57 -2.75 26.77
N ARG A 9 -37.36 -3.19 25.77
CA ARG A 9 -37.93 -4.55 25.72
C ARG A 9 -38.11 -5.08 24.28
N GLY A 10 -37.21 -5.99 23.89
CA GLY A 10 -37.60 -7.22 23.21
C GLY A 10 -37.35 -7.34 21.70
N LEU A 11 -36.09 -7.47 21.28
CA LEU A 11 -35.77 -8.06 19.97
C LEU A 11 -35.98 -9.59 20.04
N SER A 12 -37.07 -10.07 19.44
CA SER A 12 -37.38 -11.50 19.29
C SER A 12 -36.36 -12.18 18.37
N LEU A 13 -35.40 -12.91 18.96
CA LEU A 13 -34.47 -13.79 18.23
C LEU A 13 -35.20 -15.03 17.70
N ARG A 14 -35.70 -14.99 16.46
CA ARG A 14 -36.01 -16.21 15.70
C ARG A 14 -34.76 -16.67 14.96
N THR A 15 -34.15 -17.72 15.50
CA THR A 15 -33.14 -18.55 14.86
C THR A 15 -33.78 -19.35 13.72
N GLN A 16 -33.39 -19.05 12.48
CA GLN A 16 -33.54 -19.98 11.35
C GLN A 16 -32.19 -20.06 10.64
N GLY A 17 -31.76 -21.29 10.40
CA GLY A 17 -30.37 -21.70 10.15
C GLY A 17 -29.68 -20.93 9.03
N GLN A 18 -28.56 -20.30 9.38
CA GLN A 18 -27.59 -19.79 8.41
C GLN A 18 -26.78 -20.99 7.88
N VAL A 19 -27.09 -21.43 6.66
CA VAL A 19 -26.26 -22.40 5.94
C VAL A 19 -24.92 -21.73 5.66
N ARG A 20 -23.87 -22.13 6.40
CA ARG A 20 -22.52 -21.58 6.22
C ARG A 20 -22.04 -21.94 4.81
N ALA A 21 -21.79 -20.94 3.97
CA ALA A 21 -21.20 -21.12 2.65
C ALA A 21 -19.90 -21.94 2.75
N PRO A 22 -19.63 -22.86 1.80
CA PRO A 22 -18.41 -23.64 1.82
C PRO A 22 -17.21 -22.70 1.78
N GLY A 23 -16.34 -22.85 2.79
CA GLY A 23 -15.12 -22.05 2.92
C GLY A 23 -14.32 -22.11 1.62
N ARG A 24 -13.87 -20.95 1.15
CA ARG A 24 -12.92 -20.87 0.04
C ARG A 24 -11.69 -21.70 0.42
N GLY A 25 -11.50 -22.83 -0.24
CA GLY A 25 -10.33 -23.68 -0.04
C GLY A 25 -9.05 -22.84 -0.21
N SER A 26 -8.11 -22.98 0.71
CA SER A 26 -6.81 -22.32 0.62
C SER A 26 -6.08 -22.86 -0.61
N VAL A 27 -5.81 -22.01 -1.59
CA VAL A 27 -4.85 -22.35 -2.65
C VAL A 27 -3.49 -22.45 -1.98
N LEU A 28 -3.02 -23.68 -1.78
CA LEU A 28 -1.66 -23.96 -1.33
C LEU A 28 -0.72 -23.64 -2.50
N VAL A 29 -0.22 -22.41 -2.54
CA VAL A 29 0.88 -22.05 -3.45
C VAL A 29 2.17 -22.41 -2.74
N GLU A 30 2.72 -23.57 -3.07
CA GLU A 30 4.09 -23.92 -2.69
C GLU A 30 5.02 -22.89 -3.33
N ALA A 31 5.51 -21.94 -2.52
CA ALA A 31 6.49 -20.97 -2.98
C ALA A 31 7.86 -21.67 -3.10
N ASN A 32 7.98 -22.59 -4.07
CA ASN A 32 9.25 -23.19 -4.49
C ASN A 32 10.06 -22.16 -5.31
N SER A 33 10.32 -21.01 -4.68
CA SER A 33 11.27 -20.04 -5.18
C SER A 33 12.04 -19.51 -3.97
N LYS A 34 13.36 -19.40 -4.11
CA LYS A 34 14.35 -19.05 -3.08
C LYS A 34 14.06 -17.73 -2.32
N THR A 35 13.03 -16.99 -2.71
CA THR A 35 12.54 -15.79 -2.04
C THR A 35 11.03 -15.86 -1.87
N GLY A 36 10.53 -15.69 -0.65
CA GLY A 36 9.08 -15.66 -0.39
C GLY A 36 8.34 -14.52 -1.11
N LEU A 37 7.04 -14.68 -1.27
CA LEU A 37 6.15 -13.77 -2.02
C LEU A 37 6.17 -12.32 -1.51
N GLY A 38 6.40 -12.10 -0.21
CA GLY A 38 6.41 -10.77 0.40
C GLY A 38 7.65 -9.92 0.08
N ILE A 39 8.69 -10.51 -0.52
CA ILE A 39 9.90 -9.77 -0.83
C ILE A 39 9.70 -9.18 -2.24
N THR A 40 9.36 -7.88 -2.35
CA THR A 40 9.14 -7.19 -3.65
C THR A 40 10.31 -6.31 -4.09
N LYS A 41 11.14 -5.87 -3.14
CA LYS A 41 12.32 -5.04 -3.41
C LYS A 41 13.45 -5.90 -3.97
N ARG A 42 13.73 -5.78 -5.27
CA ARG A 42 14.86 -6.43 -5.97
C ARG A 42 15.71 -5.41 -6.73
N GLY A 43 16.86 -5.87 -7.24
CA GLY A 43 17.72 -5.13 -8.16
C GLY A 43 18.82 -4.29 -7.49
N SER A 44 19.66 -3.70 -8.33
CA SER A 44 20.82 -2.91 -7.91
C SER A 44 20.50 -1.43 -7.71
N ARG A 45 21.34 -0.72 -6.94
CA ARG A 45 21.25 0.74 -6.79
C ARG A 45 21.33 1.46 -8.13
N ARG A 46 22.22 1.00 -9.02
CA ARG A 46 22.38 1.52 -10.39
C ARG A 46 21.07 1.44 -11.18
N ALA A 47 20.38 0.30 -11.13
CA ALA A 47 19.09 0.13 -11.80
C ALA A 47 18.04 1.12 -11.27
N ARG A 48 17.91 1.23 -9.94
CA ARG A 48 16.97 2.17 -9.30
C ARG A 48 17.21 3.62 -9.72
N THR A 49 18.47 4.05 -9.79
CA THR A 49 18.84 5.41 -10.20
C THR A 49 18.51 5.67 -11.67
N ARG A 50 18.71 4.69 -12.57
CA ARG A 50 18.36 4.82 -13.99
C ARG A 50 16.85 4.94 -14.19
N THR A 51 16.05 4.19 -13.45
CA THR A 51 14.58 4.21 -13.59
C THR A 51 13.94 5.45 -12.98
N SER A 52 14.38 5.84 -11.77
CA SER A 52 13.63 6.79 -10.95
C SER A 52 14.45 7.98 -10.43
N GLY A 53 15.74 8.06 -10.78
CA GLY A 53 16.65 9.13 -10.34
C GLY A 53 16.36 10.49 -10.97
N PHE A 54 17.10 11.52 -10.55
CA PHE A 54 16.86 12.90 -10.95
C PHE A 54 16.93 13.11 -12.47
N ARG A 55 17.95 12.55 -13.13
CA ARG A 55 18.12 12.64 -14.59
C ARG A 55 16.93 12.01 -15.34
N ALA A 56 16.47 10.84 -14.90
CA ALA A 56 15.31 10.15 -15.47
C ALA A 56 14.03 11.00 -15.34
N ARG A 57 13.86 11.73 -14.22
CA ARG A 57 12.75 12.67 -14.04
C ARG A 57 12.85 13.89 -14.95
N MET A 58 14.06 14.42 -15.17
CA MET A 58 14.23 15.59 -16.05
C MET A 58 13.98 15.30 -17.52
N GLN A 59 14.26 14.06 -17.96
CA GLN A 59 14.11 13.64 -19.36
C GLN A 59 12.66 13.75 -19.86
N THR A 60 11.67 13.40 -19.03
CA THR A 60 10.26 13.36 -19.43
C THR A 60 9.49 14.61 -18.95
N PRO A 61 8.48 15.08 -19.69
CA PRO A 61 7.64 16.21 -19.25
C PRO A 61 6.93 15.91 -17.92
N ASN A 62 6.36 14.72 -17.78
CA ASN A 62 5.68 14.30 -16.55
C ASN A 62 6.64 14.20 -15.37
N GLY A 63 7.88 13.76 -15.59
CA GLY A 63 8.91 13.73 -14.56
C GLY A 63 9.27 15.13 -14.04
N ARG A 64 9.30 16.14 -14.92
CA ARG A 64 9.49 17.55 -14.51
C ARG A 64 8.32 18.06 -13.65
N LEU A 65 7.08 17.68 -13.97
CA LEU A 65 5.90 18.01 -13.17
C LEU A 65 5.98 17.41 -11.76
N VAL A 66 6.44 16.15 -11.63
CA VAL A 66 6.68 15.52 -10.32
C VAL A 66 7.69 16.33 -9.49
N LEU A 67 8.79 16.79 -10.10
CA LEU A 67 9.77 17.62 -9.40
C LEU A 67 9.18 18.96 -8.97
N LYS A 68 8.36 19.61 -9.82
CA LYS A 68 7.64 20.85 -9.47
C LYS A 68 6.73 20.65 -8.26
N ALA A 69 5.93 19.59 -8.24
CA ALA A 69 5.05 19.27 -7.12
C ALA A 69 5.83 18.99 -5.83
N ARG A 70 6.95 18.26 -5.92
CA ARG A 70 7.80 17.95 -4.76
C ARG A 70 8.50 19.19 -4.18
N ARG A 71 8.94 20.11 -5.04
CA ARG A 71 9.49 21.42 -4.64
C ARG A 71 8.42 22.30 -4.00
N LYS A 72 7.22 22.39 -4.59
CA LYS A 72 6.08 23.12 -4.00
C LYS A 72 5.74 22.61 -2.59
N LYS A 73 5.82 21.29 -2.37
CA LYS A 73 5.64 20.71 -1.03
C LYS A 73 6.81 20.98 -0.07
N GLY A 74 7.98 21.41 -0.57
CA GLY A 74 9.17 21.65 0.27
C GLY A 74 9.88 20.37 0.73
N ARG A 75 9.79 19.27 -0.03
CA ARG A 75 10.47 18.02 0.38
C ARG A 75 12.00 18.19 0.33
N LYS A 76 12.67 18.04 1.47
CA LYS A 76 14.15 18.08 1.61
C LYS A 76 14.86 17.22 0.55
N THR A 77 14.39 15.99 0.36
CA THR A 77 14.93 15.10 -0.68
C THR A 77 13.95 15.00 -1.84
N LEU A 78 14.32 15.58 -2.99
CA LEU A 78 13.49 15.51 -4.20
C LEU A 78 13.48 14.11 -4.82
N CYS A 79 14.63 13.43 -4.89
CA CYS A 79 14.71 12.13 -5.54
C CYS A 79 15.53 11.14 -4.70
N PRO A 80 14.90 10.26 -3.90
CA PRO A 80 15.64 9.32 -3.05
C PRO A 80 16.54 8.35 -3.84
N ALA A 81 16.19 8.09 -5.10
CA ALA A 81 16.92 7.19 -5.98
C ALA A 81 18.18 7.79 -6.63
N SER A 82 18.43 9.11 -6.50
CA SER A 82 19.53 9.76 -7.22
C SER A 82 20.91 9.60 -6.56
N ASN A 83 20.98 9.19 -5.29
CA ASN A 83 22.25 9.04 -4.59
C ASN A 83 22.86 7.64 -4.83
N TYR A 84 23.84 7.57 -5.72
CA TYR A 84 24.58 6.34 -6.02
C TYR A 84 25.85 6.15 -5.17
N ARG A 85 26.39 7.22 -4.58
CA ARG A 85 27.52 7.10 -3.64
C ARG A 85 27.02 6.61 -2.28
N LYS A 86 27.66 5.56 -1.79
CA LYS A 86 27.59 5.12 -0.39
C LYS A 86 28.85 5.65 0.28
#